data_AF-F0WXH5-F1
#
_entry.id   AF-F0WXH5-F1
#
_cell.length_a   1.000
_cell.length_b   1.000
_cell.length_c   1.000
_cell.angle_alpha   90.00
_cell.angle_beta   90.00
_cell.angle_gamma   90.00
#
_symmetry.space_group_name_H-M   'P 1'
#
loop_
_entity.id
_entity.type
_entity.pdbx_description
1 polymer ?
#
loop_
_entity_poly.entity_id
_entity_poly.type
_entity_poly.pdbx_seq_one_letter_code
_entity_poly.pdbx_strand_id
1 'polypeptide(L)'
;MQPTLSLSVSERHLVEKRLGAKQAKEQRQVLQERAQQNARMFVTNARSRPRHQRGRDKRLMIRHLGERLARVAIANEREQPKKERMPLPSKTAESEIASGENEEVVGSIDEERERFGSVHRPPRMRKANIWAQICRKEKEAAELDDIKEKQKRKLAAAELCVELSKQEIEKRMQKRAAREDMEKYAAETGNQHNAWKEAEKEKEREMQRKLQREATLRQEELQDAMRQQKKLRERQRKFDMLAVDRARKQLDDERIQREAKREIEKSEIRRILEENTRSIQARREQKIREQEQDVQLQHQAAALLDKQERQRQEELASIQAKQTQRVRLALLHVKTPEERAKEDEEKSQRIQARMEQQELQQSQEKEKKRKEALQSQFRGLQQQKEERRQRFLDERIREAEYAKVCKQQYEEWKTQQFQEFVAKREKEIGYKEIVKQQIQQDKLRIQKDDVDGMSRVEAALNTKLLMDLGLNNST
;
A
#
# COMPACT_ATOMS: atom_id res chain seq x y z
N MET A 1 23.72 -56.44 58.94
CA MET A 1 24.55 -55.60 58.05
C MET A 1 24.24 -56.03 56.62
N GLN A 2 23.39 -55.29 55.90
CA GLN A 2 23.08 -55.62 54.51
C GLN A 2 24.19 -55.03 53.60
N PRO A 3 24.74 -55.81 52.65
CA PRO A 3 25.74 -55.30 51.72
C PRO A 3 25.05 -54.36 50.73
N THR A 4 25.42 -53.08 50.76
CA THR A 4 25.05 -52.13 49.71
C THR A 4 25.79 -52.53 48.43
N LEU A 5 25.05 -53.11 47.49
CA LEU A 5 25.50 -53.39 46.12
C LEU A 5 25.91 -52.09 45.44
N SER A 6 27.18 -51.72 45.54
CA SER A 6 27.74 -50.61 44.78
C SER A 6 27.87 -51.05 43.32
N LEU A 7 27.03 -50.48 42.45
CA LEU A 7 27.06 -50.74 41.00
C LEU A 7 28.48 -50.56 40.44
N SER A 8 28.89 -51.47 39.56
CA SER A 8 30.18 -51.42 38.88
C SER A 8 30.24 -50.20 37.94
N VAL A 9 31.44 -49.77 37.56
CA VAL A 9 31.65 -48.57 36.74
C VAL A 9 30.91 -48.66 35.40
N SER A 10 30.84 -49.84 34.79
CA SER A 10 30.11 -50.08 33.54
C SER A 10 28.59 -50.00 33.71
N GLU A 11 28.06 -50.47 34.84
CA GLU A 11 26.63 -50.37 35.18
C GLU A 11 26.21 -48.92 35.45
N ARG A 12 27.07 -48.13 36.13
CA ARG A 12 26.84 -46.69 36.32
C ARG A 12 26.77 -45.96 34.98
N HIS A 13 27.70 -46.26 34.06
CA HIS A 13 27.72 -45.64 32.74
C HIS A 13 26.50 -46.04 31.87
N LEU A 14 26.01 -47.27 32.01
CA LEU A 14 24.76 -47.72 31.38
C LEU A 14 23.53 -47.01 31.96
N VAL A 15 23.50 -46.82 33.28
CA VAL A 15 22.43 -46.06 33.97
C VAL A 15 22.46 -44.59 33.55
N GLU A 16 23.63 -43.96 33.48
CA GLU A 16 23.81 -42.59 32.99
C GLU A 16 23.38 -42.44 31.52
N LYS A 17 23.74 -43.39 30.64
CA LYS A 17 23.26 -43.38 29.25
C LYS A 17 21.75 -43.57 29.15
N ARG A 18 21.15 -44.42 29.98
CA ARG A 18 19.68 -44.59 30.03
C ARG A 18 18.98 -43.33 30.57
N LEU A 19 19.56 -42.67 31.56
CA LEU A 19 19.07 -41.39 32.09
C LEU A 19 19.18 -40.27 31.05
N GLY A 20 20.31 -40.17 30.35
CA GLY A 20 20.51 -39.23 29.25
C GLY A 20 19.54 -39.47 28.09
N ALA A 21 19.29 -40.73 27.73
CA ALA A 21 18.31 -41.08 26.71
C ALA A 21 16.86 -40.75 27.13
N LYS A 22 16.52 -40.93 28.42
CA LYS A 22 15.22 -40.51 28.96
C LYS A 22 15.06 -38.99 28.92
N GLN A 23 16.06 -38.24 29.39
CA GLN A 23 16.05 -36.78 29.38
C GLN A 23 15.96 -36.22 27.96
N ALA A 24 16.69 -36.80 26.99
CA ALA A 24 16.59 -36.40 25.59
C ALA A 24 15.20 -36.65 24.99
N LYS A 25 14.54 -37.75 25.40
CA LYS A 25 13.17 -38.07 24.98
C LYS A 25 12.15 -37.09 25.57
N GLU A 26 12.29 -36.75 26.85
CA GLU A 26 11.45 -35.75 27.53
C GLU A 26 11.63 -34.35 26.92
N GLN A 27 12.87 -33.92 26.66
CA GLN A 27 13.14 -32.64 25.98
C GLN A 27 12.52 -32.59 24.58
N ARG A 28 12.57 -33.70 23.82
CA ARG A 28 11.95 -33.79 22.49
C ARG A 28 10.42 -33.71 22.57
N GLN A 29 9.80 -34.33 23.58
CA GLN A 29 8.35 -34.21 23.82
C GLN A 29 7.96 -32.78 24.17
N VAL A 30 8.69 -32.10 25.07
CA VAL A 30 8.44 -30.70 25.42
C VAL A 30 8.54 -29.77 24.20
N LEU A 31 9.55 -29.98 23.34
CA LEU A 31 9.68 -29.21 22.09
C LEU A 31 8.52 -29.49 21.12
N GLN A 32 8.05 -30.73 21.04
CA GLN A 32 6.92 -31.11 20.20
C GLN A 32 5.60 -30.50 20.70
N GLU A 33 5.35 -30.53 22.01
CA GLU A 33 4.19 -29.89 22.63
C GLU A 33 4.21 -28.38 22.43
N ARG A 34 5.37 -27.74 22.58
CA ARG A 34 5.54 -26.30 22.34
C ARG A 34 5.31 -25.94 20.87
N ALA A 35 5.75 -26.78 19.93
CA ALA A 35 5.46 -26.61 18.51
C ALA A 35 3.96 -26.75 18.19
N GLN A 36 3.26 -27.71 18.82
CA GLN A 36 1.82 -27.87 18.67
C GLN A 36 1.01 -26.72 19.29
N GLN A 37 1.42 -26.22 20.46
CA GLN A 37 0.81 -25.04 21.09
C GLN A 37 0.99 -23.79 20.23
N ASN A 38 2.20 -23.56 19.70
CA ASN A 38 2.45 -22.47 18.76
C ASN A 38 1.60 -22.61 17.49
N ALA A 39 1.53 -23.80 16.89
CA ALA A 39 0.69 -24.04 15.71
C ALA A 39 -0.79 -23.74 15.98
N ARG A 40 -1.32 -24.12 17.16
CA ARG A 40 -2.69 -23.79 17.56
C ARG A 40 -2.88 -22.28 17.71
N MET A 41 -1.93 -21.56 18.31
CA MET A 41 -1.96 -20.10 18.42
C MET A 41 -1.92 -19.39 17.06
N PHE A 42 -1.17 -19.92 16.09
CA PHE A 42 -1.18 -19.37 14.73
C PHE A 42 -2.50 -19.61 14.00
N VAL A 43 -3.13 -20.77 14.18
CA VAL A 43 -4.45 -21.08 13.59
C VAL A 43 -5.57 -20.26 14.23
N THR A 44 -5.54 -20.05 15.55
CA THR A 44 -6.51 -19.19 16.24
C THR A 44 -6.31 -17.72 15.88
N ASN A 45 -5.07 -17.23 15.79
CA ASN A 45 -4.76 -15.87 15.33
C ASN A 45 -5.08 -15.65 13.84
N ALA A 46 -4.97 -16.67 13.00
CA ALA A 46 -5.40 -16.61 11.60
C ALA A 46 -6.93 -16.60 11.44
N ARG A 47 -7.66 -17.28 12.34
CA ARG A 47 -9.14 -17.25 12.39
C ARG A 47 -9.70 -15.99 13.05
N SER A 48 -8.97 -15.36 13.98
CA SER A 48 -9.41 -14.15 14.70
C SER A 48 -9.01 -12.84 14.01
N ARG A 49 -8.23 -12.86 12.92
CA ARG A 49 -8.09 -11.69 12.04
C ARG A 49 -9.42 -11.45 11.32
N PRO A 50 -10.16 -10.37 11.63
CA PRO A 50 -11.42 -10.13 10.97
C PRO A 50 -11.14 -9.76 9.51
N ARG A 51 -11.75 -10.49 8.57
CA ARG A 51 -11.92 -10.10 7.14
C ARG A 51 -12.80 -8.83 7.00
N HIS A 52 -12.75 -7.88 7.93
CA HIS A 52 -13.70 -6.78 8.05
C HIS A 52 -13.37 -5.50 7.28
N GLN A 53 -12.22 -5.39 6.61
CA GLN A 53 -11.95 -4.22 5.78
C GLN A 53 -12.38 -4.42 4.32
N ARG A 54 -12.05 -5.56 3.69
CA ARG A 54 -12.35 -5.75 2.25
C ARG A 54 -13.84 -5.89 1.90
N GLY A 55 -14.71 -6.22 2.85
CA GLY A 55 -16.16 -6.34 2.64
C GLY A 55 -16.94 -5.06 2.91
N ARG A 56 -16.47 -4.21 3.83
CA ARG A 56 -17.15 -2.97 4.24
C ARG A 56 -17.01 -1.90 3.15
N ASP A 57 -15.82 -1.78 2.57
CA ASP A 57 -15.54 -0.85 1.47
C ASP A 57 -16.30 -1.24 0.20
N LYS A 58 -16.42 -2.54 -0.10
CA LYS A 58 -17.22 -3.02 -1.24
C LYS A 58 -18.71 -2.79 -1.03
N ARG A 59 -19.25 -2.98 0.19
CA ARG A 59 -20.67 -2.68 0.48
C ARG A 59 -20.96 -1.17 0.44
N LEU A 60 -20.03 -0.33 0.91
CA LEU A 60 -20.16 1.13 0.82
C LEU A 60 -20.05 1.64 -0.63
N MET A 61 -19.13 1.07 -1.42
CA MET A 61 -19.03 1.37 -2.85
C MET A 61 -20.28 0.93 -3.62
N ILE A 62 -20.82 -0.27 -3.37
CA ILE A 62 -22.05 -0.74 -4.02
C ILE A 62 -23.25 0.12 -3.60
N ARG A 63 -23.34 0.53 -2.33
CA ARG A 63 -24.43 1.42 -1.86
C ARG A 63 -24.34 2.81 -2.49
N HIS A 64 -23.15 3.41 -2.57
CA HIS A 64 -22.98 4.73 -3.21
C HIS A 64 -23.05 4.69 -4.73
N LEU A 65 -22.59 3.62 -5.38
CA LEU A 65 -22.82 3.41 -6.82
C LEU A 65 -24.30 3.17 -7.10
N GLY A 66 -24.99 2.39 -6.26
CA GLY A 66 -26.44 2.20 -6.33
C GLY A 66 -27.22 3.50 -6.14
N GLU A 67 -26.84 4.33 -5.15
CA GLU A 67 -27.43 5.66 -4.95
C GLU A 67 -27.12 6.62 -6.11
N ARG A 68 -25.92 6.60 -6.68
CA ARG A 68 -25.56 7.44 -7.85
C ARG A 68 -26.31 7.01 -9.10
N LEU A 69 -26.42 5.70 -9.36
CA LEU A 69 -27.19 5.17 -10.49
C LEU A 69 -28.70 5.45 -10.32
N ALA A 70 -29.23 5.33 -9.10
CA ALA A 70 -30.61 5.70 -8.81
C ALA A 70 -30.86 7.20 -9.01
N ARG A 71 -29.92 8.07 -8.61
CA ARG A 71 -30.01 9.52 -8.86
C ARG A 71 -29.93 9.87 -10.34
N VAL A 72 -29.11 9.16 -11.12
CA VAL A 72 -29.03 9.35 -12.58
C VAL A 72 -30.29 8.83 -13.27
N ALA A 73 -30.87 7.71 -12.82
CA ALA A 73 -32.15 7.22 -13.34
C ALA A 73 -33.30 8.20 -13.05
N ILE A 74 -33.36 8.76 -11.83
CA ILE A 74 -34.35 9.77 -11.44
C ILE A 74 -34.11 11.10 -12.19
N ALA A 75 -32.87 11.45 -12.51
CA ALA A 75 -32.54 12.63 -13.33
C ALA A 75 -32.97 12.43 -14.80
N ASN A 76 -32.71 11.25 -15.38
CA ASN A 76 -33.08 10.92 -16.75
C ASN A 76 -34.60 10.75 -16.94
N GLU A 77 -35.35 10.33 -15.91
CA GLU A 77 -36.82 10.32 -15.95
C GLU A 77 -37.43 11.74 -15.88
N ARG A 78 -36.71 12.72 -15.30
CA ARG A 78 -37.14 14.13 -15.28
C ARG A 78 -36.81 14.89 -16.57
N GLU A 79 -35.97 14.32 -17.44
CA GLU A 79 -35.58 14.89 -18.74
C GLU A 79 -36.31 14.25 -19.93
N GLN A 80 -37.46 13.60 -19.71
CA GLN A 80 -38.38 13.29 -20.82
C GLN A 80 -39.06 14.61 -21.27
N PRO A 81 -38.90 15.03 -22.53
CA PRO A 81 -39.55 16.24 -23.02
C PRO A 81 -41.07 16.06 -23.02
N LYS A 82 -41.79 16.95 -22.31
CA LYS A 82 -43.24 17.09 -22.44
C LYS A 82 -43.55 17.34 -23.91
N LYS A 83 -44.36 16.46 -24.52
CA LYS A 83 -44.91 16.64 -25.86
C LYS A 83 -45.65 17.97 -25.94
N GLU A 84 -45.01 18.99 -26.50
CA GLU A 84 -45.69 20.20 -26.95
C GLU A 84 -46.57 19.84 -28.14
N ARG A 85 -47.88 20.08 -27.99
CA ARG A 85 -48.84 20.04 -29.08
C ARG A 85 -48.52 21.17 -30.05
N MET A 86 -48.04 20.83 -31.24
CA MET A 86 -48.02 21.74 -32.37
C MET A 86 -49.46 21.97 -32.88
N PRO A 87 -49.87 23.22 -33.15
CA PRO A 87 -51.12 23.51 -33.83
C PRO A 87 -51.00 23.21 -35.34
N LEU A 88 -52.11 22.74 -35.92
CA LEU A 88 -52.24 22.48 -37.35
C LEU A 88 -52.07 23.77 -38.17
N PRO A 89 -51.39 23.75 -39.33
CA PRO A 89 -51.55 24.78 -40.35
C PRO A 89 -52.79 24.50 -41.20
N SER A 90 -53.74 25.44 -41.21
CA SER A 90 -54.86 25.46 -42.15
C SER A 90 -54.39 25.88 -43.54
N LYS A 91 -54.88 25.13 -44.53
CA LYS A 91 -54.62 25.26 -45.97
C LYS A 91 -54.92 26.68 -46.49
N THR A 92 -53.98 27.27 -47.20
CA THR A 92 -54.23 28.27 -48.23
C THR A 92 -53.82 27.64 -49.56
N ALA A 93 -54.82 27.26 -50.35
CA ALA A 93 -54.62 26.81 -51.72
C ALA A 93 -54.77 28.02 -52.64
N GLU A 94 -53.79 28.16 -53.51
CA GLU A 94 -53.70 29.19 -54.54
C GLU A 94 -54.80 29.03 -55.60
N SER A 95 -55.04 30.16 -56.23
CA SER A 95 -55.73 30.35 -57.50
C SER A 95 -55.09 29.55 -58.64
N GLU A 96 -55.92 28.92 -59.47
CA GLU A 96 -55.59 28.70 -60.87
C GLU A 96 -56.70 29.27 -61.76
N ILE A 97 -56.26 30.07 -62.71
CA ILE A 97 -56.99 30.62 -63.84
C ILE A 97 -56.97 29.55 -64.94
N ALA A 98 -58.11 29.30 -65.58
CA ALA A 98 -58.14 28.72 -66.92
C ALA A 98 -59.12 29.52 -67.79
N SER A 99 -58.56 30.05 -68.86
CA SER A 99 -59.11 30.90 -69.90
C SER A 99 -59.53 30.11 -71.14
N GLY A 100 -60.46 30.66 -71.91
CA GLY A 100 -60.76 30.30 -73.31
C GLY A 100 -62.05 29.48 -73.49
N GLU A 101 -62.92 29.65 -74.48
CA GLU A 101 -62.93 30.32 -75.80
C GLU A 101 -64.43 30.42 -76.23
N ASN A 102 -64.93 31.57 -76.72
CA ASN A 102 -65.21 31.97 -78.13
C ASN A 102 -66.60 31.59 -78.71
N GLU A 103 -66.97 32.44 -79.69
CA GLU A 103 -68.05 32.41 -80.69
C GLU A 103 -69.39 33.06 -80.29
N GLU A 104 -69.70 34.28 -80.76
CA GLU A 104 -70.14 34.71 -82.12
C GLU A 104 -71.60 34.31 -82.42
N VAL A 105 -72.50 35.02 -83.14
CA VAL A 105 -72.65 36.30 -83.86
C VAL A 105 -74.16 36.37 -84.24
N VAL A 106 -74.63 37.51 -84.80
CA VAL A 106 -75.91 37.74 -85.53
C VAL A 106 -77.13 38.09 -84.64
N GLY A 107 -77.90 39.16 -84.88
CA GLY A 107 -77.99 39.98 -86.09
C GLY A 107 -78.72 41.31 -85.90
N SER A 108 -78.27 42.27 -86.71
CA SER A 108 -79.07 43.35 -87.27
C SER A 108 -80.26 42.80 -88.07
N ILE A 109 -81.33 43.58 -88.19
CA ILE A 109 -81.98 43.93 -89.47
C ILE A 109 -82.99 45.07 -89.19
N ASP A 110 -82.79 46.15 -89.94
CA ASP A 110 -83.70 47.27 -90.19
C ASP A 110 -84.94 46.82 -91.01
N GLU A 111 -85.89 47.74 -91.18
CA GLU A 111 -86.94 47.77 -92.23
C GLU A 111 -88.34 47.23 -91.87
N GLU A 112 -89.22 48.13 -91.42
CA GLU A 112 -90.60 48.16 -91.92
C GLU A 112 -90.99 49.60 -92.28
N ARG A 113 -90.84 49.88 -93.58
CA ARG A 113 -91.39 51.01 -94.30
C ARG A 113 -92.58 50.50 -95.12
N GLU A 114 -93.60 51.34 -95.27
CA GLU A 114 -94.67 51.27 -96.30
C GLU A 114 -95.86 50.30 -96.11
N ARG A 115 -96.88 50.79 -95.39
CA ARG A 115 -98.30 50.57 -95.76
C ARG A 115 -99.04 51.91 -95.72
N PHE A 116 -99.71 52.23 -96.82
CA PHE A 116 -100.49 53.44 -97.15
C PHE A 116 -99.76 54.59 -97.89
N GLY A 117 -99.75 54.48 -99.22
CA GLY A 117 -100.56 55.38 -100.06
C GLY A 117 -99.99 56.76 -100.40
N SER A 118 -99.19 56.80 -101.46
CA SER A 118 -98.80 58.00 -102.21
C SER A 118 -99.98 58.60 -102.99
N VAL A 119 -100.79 59.46 -102.37
CA VAL A 119 -101.65 60.37 -103.13
C VAL A 119 -100.83 61.61 -103.47
N HIS A 120 -100.15 61.54 -104.61
CA HIS A 120 -99.41 62.64 -105.23
C HIS A 120 -100.31 63.86 -105.44
N ARG A 121 -100.20 64.86 -104.56
CA ARG A 121 -100.35 66.26 -104.96
C ARG A 121 -98.94 66.77 -105.32
N PRO A 122 -98.72 67.44 -106.45
CA PRO A 122 -97.42 68.02 -106.75
C PRO A 122 -96.99 68.95 -105.60
N PRO A 123 -95.78 68.79 -105.04
CA PRO A 123 -95.31 69.64 -103.96
C PRO A 123 -95.22 71.08 -104.47
N ARG A 124 -96.04 71.96 -103.90
CA ARG A 124 -95.91 73.41 -104.11
C ARG A 124 -94.45 73.76 -103.80
N MET A 125 -93.70 74.28 -104.78
CA MET A 125 -92.33 74.77 -104.58
C MET A 125 -92.37 75.90 -103.54
N ARG A 126 -92.18 75.54 -102.28
CA ARG A 126 -91.99 76.49 -101.18
C ARG A 126 -90.55 76.95 -101.26
N LYS A 127 -90.35 78.27 -101.31
CA LYS A 127 -89.03 78.91 -101.22
C LYS A 127 -88.29 78.34 -100.00
N ALA A 128 -86.98 78.09 -100.13
CA ALA A 128 -86.15 77.46 -99.11
C ALA A 128 -86.38 78.12 -97.73
N ASN A 129 -86.86 77.34 -96.76
CA ASN A 129 -87.12 77.83 -95.41
C ASN A 129 -85.78 77.98 -94.68
N ILE A 130 -85.34 79.22 -94.46
CA ILE A 130 -84.08 79.56 -93.78
C ILE A 130 -83.97 78.83 -92.43
N TRP A 131 -85.09 78.65 -91.72
CA TRP A 131 -85.17 77.91 -90.46
C TRP A 131 -84.75 76.44 -90.58
N ALA A 132 -85.05 75.77 -91.70
CA ALA A 132 -84.61 74.40 -91.92
C ALA A 132 -83.09 74.31 -92.18
N GLN A 133 -82.48 75.37 -92.75
CA GLN A 133 -81.02 75.45 -92.88
C GLN A 133 -80.36 75.73 -91.51
N ILE A 134 -80.98 76.54 -90.65
CA ILE A 134 -80.49 76.78 -89.29
C ILE A 134 -80.52 75.49 -88.47
N CYS A 135 -81.64 74.76 -88.44
CA CYS A 135 -81.70 73.48 -87.71
C CYS A 135 -80.74 72.42 -88.27
N ARG A 136 -80.44 72.42 -89.58
CA ARG A 136 -79.40 71.55 -90.14
C ARG A 136 -78.02 71.93 -89.63
N LYS A 137 -77.68 73.22 -89.61
CA LYS A 137 -76.42 73.73 -89.06
C LYS A 137 -76.30 73.49 -87.55
N GLU A 138 -77.40 73.59 -86.80
CA GLU A 138 -77.43 73.26 -85.36
C GLU A 138 -77.23 71.76 -85.11
N LYS A 139 -77.82 70.89 -85.94
CA LYS A 139 -77.55 69.45 -85.89
C LYS A 139 -76.11 69.12 -86.24
N GLU A 140 -75.56 69.73 -87.29
CA GLU A 140 -74.14 69.59 -87.66
C GLU A 140 -73.23 70.09 -86.53
N ALA A 141 -73.58 71.20 -85.85
CA ALA A 141 -72.83 71.69 -84.70
C ALA A 141 -72.91 70.74 -83.49
N ALA A 142 -74.09 70.17 -83.19
CA ALA A 142 -74.26 69.19 -82.13
C ALA A 142 -73.48 67.88 -82.42
N GLU A 143 -73.50 67.41 -83.66
CA GLU A 143 -72.72 66.23 -84.09
C GLU A 143 -71.20 66.48 -83.96
N LEU A 144 -70.74 67.69 -84.30
CA LEU A 144 -69.33 68.07 -84.10
C LEU A 144 -68.95 68.13 -82.62
N ASP A 145 -69.85 68.60 -81.76
CA ASP A 145 -69.61 68.65 -80.31
C ASP A 145 -69.63 67.24 -79.69
N ASP A 146 -70.53 66.35 -80.14
CA ASP A 146 -70.52 64.93 -79.78
C ASP A 146 -69.22 64.24 -80.19
N ILE A 147 -68.69 64.54 -81.38
CA ILE A 147 -67.41 64.01 -81.86
C ILE A 147 -66.26 64.51 -80.96
N LYS A 148 -66.24 65.80 -80.60
CA LYS A 148 -65.24 66.36 -79.69
C LYS A 148 -65.34 65.76 -78.29
N GLU A 149 -66.54 65.53 -77.78
CA GLU A 149 -66.73 64.92 -76.47
C GLU A 149 -66.28 63.45 -76.47
N LYS A 150 -66.62 62.69 -77.52
CA LYS A 150 -66.11 61.33 -77.71
C LYS A 150 -64.58 61.30 -77.82
N GLN A 151 -63.97 62.26 -78.49
CA GLN A 151 -62.51 62.40 -78.55
C GLN A 151 -61.91 62.70 -77.18
N LYS A 152 -62.49 63.63 -76.41
CA LYS A 152 -62.06 63.90 -75.02
C LYS A 152 -62.18 62.67 -74.12
N ARG A 153 -63.28 61.91 -74.22
CA ARG A 153 -63.45 60.64 -73.48
C ARG A 153 -62.42 59.59 -73.87
N LYS A 154 -62.09 59.49 -75.17
CA LYS A 154 -61.03 58.59 -75.66
C LYS A 154 -59.65 58.99 -75.14
N LEU A 155 -59.33 60.29 -75.10
CA LEU A 155 -58.07 60.79 -74.55
C LEU A 155 -57.98 60.54 -73.04
N ALA A 156 -59.03 60.86 -72.29
CA ALA A 156 -59.08 60.58 -70.85
C ALA A 156 -58.99 59.07 -70.54
N ALA A 157 -59.63 58.22 -71.34
CA ALA A 157 -59.48 56.77 -71.22
C ALA A 157 -58.06 56.30 -71.54
N ALA A 158 -57.41 56.88 -72.55
CA ALA A 158 -56.03 56.58 -72.88
C ALA A 158 -55.06 57.02 -71.76
N GLU A 159 -55.26 58.20 -71.19
CA GLU A 159 -54.50 58.69 -70.02
C GLU A 159 -54.67 57.76 -68.82
N LEU A 160 -55.90 57.35 -68.51
CA LEU A 160 -56.19 56.39 -67.44
C LEU A 160 -55.54 55.02 -67.68
N CYS A 161 -55.54 54.51 -68.92
CA CYS A 161 -54.81 53.29 -69.27
C CYS A 161 -53.30 53.44 -69.03
N VAL A 162 -52.72 54.59 -69.36
CA VAL A 162 -51.30 54.87 -69.10
C VAL A 162 -51.01 54.94 -67.60
N GLU A 163 -51.86 55.60 -66.81
CA GLU A 163 -51.71 55.66 -65.35
C GLU A 163 -51.82 54.29 -64.68
N LEU A 164 -52.82 53.49 -65.08
CA LEU A 164 -52.96 52.11 -64.59
C LEU A 164 -51.73 51.26 -64.95
N SER A 165 -51.19 51.41 -66.16
CA SER A 165 -49.97 50.70 -66.57
C SER A 165 -48.75 51.10 -65.72
N LYS A 166 -48.60 52.39 -65.36
CA LYS A 166 -47.54 52.87 -64.46
C LYS A 166 -47.68 52.26 -63.07
N GLN A 167 -48.89 52.27 -62.50
CA GLN A 167 -49.16 51.66 -61.19
C GLN A 167 -48.90 50.15 -61.18
N GLU A 168 -49.22 49.45 -62.27
CA GLU A 168 -48.90 48.02 -62.39
C GLU A 168 -47.38 47.77 -62.44
N ILE A 169 -46.63 48.59 -63.17
CA ILE A 169 -45.18 48.50 -63.24
C ILE A 169 -44.56 48.76 -61.85
N GLU A 170 -45.00 49.80 -61.15
CA GLU A 170 -44.53 50.13 -59.79
C GLU A 170 -44.80 48.98 -58.81
N LYS A 171 -46.01 48.40 -58.82
CA LYS A 171 -46.34 47.22 -58.00
C LYS A 171 -45.46 46.03 -58.35
N ARG A 172 -45.15 45.80 -59.63
CA ARG A 172 -44.22 44.73 -60.06
C ARG A 172 -42.81 44.98 -59.55
N MET A 173 -42.34 46.23 -59.59
CA MET A 173 -41.02 46.61 -59.07
C MET A 173 -40.94 46.42 -57.55
N GLN A 174 -41.94 46.85 -56.79
CA GLN A 174 -42.02 46.63 -55.35
C GLN A 174 -42.04 45.13 -54.99
N LYS A 175 -42.80 44.32 -55.72
CA LYS A 175 -42.80 42.86 -55.53
C LYS A 175 -41.44 42.23 -55.81
N ARG A 176 -40.68 42.72 -56.80
CA ARG A 176 -39.31 42.25 -57.08
C ARG A 176 -38.35 42.62 -55.96
N ALA A 177 -38.35 43.89 -55.53
CA ALA A 177 -37.52 44.34 -54.41
C ALA A 177 -37.82 43.54 -53.13
N ALA A 178 -39.10 43.32 -52.80
CA ALA A 178 -39.49 42.50 -51.66
C ALA A 178 -39.01 41.04 -51.77
N ARG A 179 -39.01 40.46 -52.97
CA ARG A 179 -38.46 39.11 -53.20
C ARG A 179 -36.94 39.08 -52.99
N GLU A 180 -36.22 40.06 -53.55
CA GLU A 180 -34.77 40.16 -53.37
C GLU A 180 -34.38 40.32 -51.90
N ASP A 181 -35.13 41.10 -51.12
CA ASP A 181 -34.87 41.26 -49.69
C ASP A 181 -35.19 39.98 -48.90
N MET A 182 -36.24 39.25 -49.26
CA MET A 182 -36.52 37.94 -48.68
C MET A 182 -35.45 36.90 -49.03
N GLU A 183 -34.91 36.93 -50.25
CA GLU A 183 -33.80 36.08 -50.67
C GLU A 183 -32.51 36.41 -49.92
N LYS A 184 -32.19 37.70 -49.73
CA LYS A 184 -31.06 38.13 -48.89
C LYS A 184 -31.23 37.65 -47.46
N TYR A 185 -32.40 37.82 -46.86
CA TYR A 185 -32.67 37.34 -45.51
C TYR A 185 -32.56 35.81 -45.39
N ALA A 186 -33.07 35.07 -46.38
CA ALA A 186 -32.91 33.62 -46.44
C ALA A 186 -31.44 33.20 -46.57
N ALA A 187 -30.65 33.92 -47.36
CA ALA A 187 -29.21 33.68 -47.48
C ALA A 187 -28.47 34.01 -46.17
N GLU A 188 -28.79 35.13 -45.52
CA GLU A 188 -28.19 35.54 -44.25
C GLU A 188 -28.50 34.55 -43.13
N THR A 189 -29.75 34.11 -43.00
CA THR A 189 -30.15 33.08 -42.01
C THR A 189 -29.49 31.73 -42.30
N GLY A 190 -29.38 31.36 -43.58
CA GLY A 190 -28.63 30.17 -44.00
C GLY A 190 -27.15 30.26 -43.63
N ASN A 191 -26.51 31.41 -43.85
CA ASN A 191 -25.12 31.66 -43.49
C ASN A 191 -24.91 31.64 -41.97
N GLN A 192 -25.82 32.23 -41.19
CA GLN A 192 -25.79 32.18 -39.72
C GLN A 192 -25.90 30.75 -39.20
N HIS A 193 -26.80 29.94 -39.77
CA HIS A 193 -26.94 28.53 -39.40
C HIS A 193 -25.69 27.71 -39.74
N ASN A 194 -25.09 27.94 -40.90
CA ASN A 194 -23.85 27.28 -41.30
C ASN A 194 -22.68 27.68 -40.39
N ALA A 195 -22.54 28.97 -40.09
CA ALA A 195 -21.54 29.47 -39.15
C ALA A 195 -21.71 28.86 -37.75
N TRP A 196 -22.95 28.72 -37.27
CA TRP A 196 -23.23 28.05 -36.00
C TRP A 196 -22.81 26.57 -36.02
N LYS A 197 -23.14 25.82 -37.08
CA LYS A 197 -22.71 24.42 -37.26
C LYS A 197 -21.19 24.28 -37.32
N GLU A 198 -20.50 25.21 -37.99
CA GLU A 198 -19.04 25.20 -38.05
C GLU A 198 -18.41 25.47 -36.69
N ALA A 199 -18.95 26.44 -35.94
CA ALA A 199 -18.53 26.72 -34.57
C ALA A 199 -18.77 25.51 -33.62
N GLU A 200 -19.88 24.78 -33.80
CA GLU A 200 -20.14 23.56 -33.03
C GLU A 200 -19.13 22.45 -33.34
N LYS A 201 -18.84 22.22 -34.63
CA LYS A 201 -17.79 21.28 -35.06
C LYS A 201 -16.40 21.68 -34.56
N GLU A 202 -16.10 22.98 -34.51
CA GLU A 202 -14.83 23.46 -33.98
C GLU A 202 -14.71 23.20 -32.48
N LYS A 203 -15.78 23.46 -31.70
CA LYS A 203 -15.84 23.11 -30.28
C LYS A 203 -15.65 21.61 -30.05
N GLU A 204 -16.27 20.75 -30.85
CA GLU A 204 -16.06 19.30 -30.77
C GLU A 204 -14.60 18.92 -31.03
N ARG A 205 -13.97 19.49 -32.07
CA ARG A 205 -12.56 19.25 -32.38
C ARG A 205 -11.63 19.74 -31.27
N GLU A 206 -11.92 20.89 -30.67
CA GLU A 206 -11.15 21.39 -29.52
C GLU A 206 -11.26 20.45 -28.32
N MET A 207 -12.46 19.94 -28.03
CA MET A 207 -12.67 18.97 -26.96
C MET A 207 -11.91 17.66 -27.24
N GLN A 208 -11.94 17.16 -28.49
CA GLN A 208 -11.16 16.00 -28.90
C GLN A 208 -9.65 16.24 -28.77
N ARG A 209 -9.16 17.42 -29.17
CA ARG A 209 -7.74 17.80 -29.01
C ARG A 209 -7.34 17.87 -27.53
N LYS A 210 -8.19 18.42 -26.66
CA LYS A 210 -7.95 18.45 -25.20
C LYS A 210 -7.89 17.02 -24.64
N LEU A 211 -8.84 16.16 -25.02
CA LEU A 211 -8.86 14.77 -24.59
C LEU A 211 -7.62 14.00 -25.07
N GLN A 212 -7.17 14.22 -26.31
CA GLN A 212 -5.95 13.62 -26.84
C GLN A 212 -4.70 14.08 -26.08
N ARG A 213 -4.59 15.37 -25.75
CA ARG A 213 -3.48 15.91 -24.94
C ARG A 213 -3.47 15.31 -23.54
N GLU A 214 -4.62 15.19 -22.91
CA GLU A 214 -4.72 14.52 -21.61
C GLU A 214 -4.32 13.04 -21.72
N ALA A 215 -4.76 12.33 -22.77
CA ALA A 215 -4.38 10.95 -23.00
C ALA A 215 -2.87 10.77 -23.20
N THR A 216 -2.21 11.65 -23.97
CA THR A 216 -0.75 11.62 -24.15
C THR A 216 -0.01 11.92 -22.85
N LEU A 217 -0.46 12.92 -22.08
CA LEU A 217 0.12 13.23 -20.77
C LEU A 217 0.00 12.05 -19.81
N ARG A 218 -1.16 11.39 -19.75
CA ARG A 218 -1.34 10.17 -18.92
C ARG A 218 -0.43 9.04 -19.38
N GLN A 219 -0.24 8.88 -20.68
CA GLN A 219 0.67 7.87 -21.21
C GLN A 219 2.13 8.16 -20.83
N GLU A 220 2.57 9.42 -20.89
CA GLU A 220 3.89 9.86 -20.46
C GLU A 220 4.09 9.65 -18.95
N GLU A 221 3.12 10.04 -18.11
CA GLU A 221 3.11 9.79 -16.66
C GLU A 221 3.30 8.29 -16.35
N LEU A 222 2.60 7.41 -17.08
CA LEU A 222 2.73 5.96 -16.93
C LEU A 222 4.11 5.46 -17.35
N GLN A 223 4.66 5.95 -18.46
CA GLN A 223 6.01 5.59 -18.91
C GLN A 223 7.07 6.02 -17.90
N ASP A 224 6.95 7.22 -17.34
CA ASP A 224 7.89 7.73 -16.35
C ASP A 224 7.77 6.99 -15.02
N ALA A 225 6.57 6.64 -14.58
CA ALA A 225 6.37 5.76 -13.42
C ALA A 225 7.04 4.39 -13.63
N MET A 226 6.91 3.80 -14.82
CA MET A 226 7.58 2.55 -15.19
C MET A 226 9.10 2.68 -15.19
N ARG A 227 9.65 3.79 -15.71
CA ARG A 227 11.09 4.07 -15.69
C ARG A 227 11.60 4.25 -14.26
N GLN A 228 10.87 4.96 -13.41
CA GLN A 228 11.20 5.12 -12.00
C GLN A 228 11.20 3.76 -11.28
N GLN A 229 10.20 2.92 -11.52
CA GLN A 229 10.14 1.58 -10.95
C GLN A 229 11.32 0.71 -11.41
N LYS A 230 11.72 0.77 -12.68
CA LYS A 230 12.93 0.09 -13.18
C LYS A 230 14.19 0.58 -12.46
N LYS A 231 14.38 1.89 -12.33
CA LYS A 231 15.52 2.48 -11.60
C LYS A 231 15.54 2.05 -10.13
N LEU A 232 14.39 1.98 -9.46
CA LEU A 232 14.29 1.49 -8.09
C LEU A 232 14.67 0.00 -7.98
N ARG A 233 14.20 -0.84 -8.91
CA ARG A 233 14.60 -2.26 -8.97
C ARG A 233 16.09 -2.43 -9.24
N GLU A 234 16.68 -1.62 -10.11
CA GLU A 234 18.12 -1.65 -10.37
C GLU A 234 18.92 -1.23 -9.15
N ARG A 235 18.48 -0.20 -8.41
CA ARG A 235 19.09 0.21 -7.14
C ARG A 235 18.99 -0.91 -6.11
N GLN A 236 17.82 -1.53 -5.95
CA GLN A 236 17.64 -2.68 -5.06
C GLN A 236 18.59 -3.82 -5.43
N ARG A 237 18.66 -4.22 -6.71
CA ARG A 237 19.61 -5.23 -7.18
C ARG A 237 21.07 -4.89 -6.85
N LYS A 238 21.48 -3.62 -6.99
CA LYS A 238 22.83 -3.18 -6.60
C LYS A 238 23.06 -3.31 -5.10
N PHE A 239 22.09 -2.93 -4.27
CA PHE A 239 22.18 -3.11 -2.82
C PHE A 239 22.22 -4.59 -2.43
N ASP A 240 21.40 -5.43 -3.05
CA ASP A 240 21.38 -6.87 -2.81
C ASP A 240 22.71 -7.52 -3.20
N MET A 241 23.29 -7.13 -4.34
CA MET A 241 24.62 -7.58 -4.76
C MET A 241 25.70 -7.20 -3.74
N LEU A 242 25.71 -5.95 -3.27
CA LEU A 242 26.65 -5.52 -2.23
C LEU A 242 26.46 -6.26 -0.91
N ALA A 243 25.22 -6.59 -0.53
CA ALA A 243 24.93 -7.38 0.66
C ALA A 243 25.45 -8.83 0.50
N VAL A 244 25.25 -9.45 -0.67
CA VAL A 244 25.79 -10.77 -0.99
C VAL A 244 27.32 -10.75 -0.96
N ASP A 245 27.98 -9.73 -1.51
CA ASP A 245 29.43 -9.62 -1.50
C ASP A 245 29.99 -9.44 -0.08
N ARG A 246 29.30 -8.70 0.78
CA ARG A 246 29.66 -8.61 2.22
C ARG A 246 29.51 -9.95 2.92
N ALA A 247 28.42 -10.67 2.67
CA ALA A 247 28.19 -12.00 3.25
C ALA A 247 29.23 -13.02 2.76
N ARG A 248 29.62 -12.97 1.48
CA ARG A 248 30.70 -13.79 0.92
C ARG A 248 32.03 -13.53 1.63
N LYS A 249 32.41 -12.25 1.79
CA LYS A 249 33.62 -11.89 2.54
C LYS A 249 33.60 -12.41 3.98
N GLN A 250 32.47 -12.28 4.68
CA GLN A 250 32.32 -12.82 6.03
C GLN A 250 32.50 -14.34 6.08
N LEU A 251 31.93 -15.07 5.11
CA LEU A 251 32.10 -16.53 5.02
C LEU A 251 33.55 -16.93 4.71
N ASP A 252 34.24 -16.17 3.86
CA ASP A 252 35.65 -16.39 3.56
C ASP A 252 36.52 -16.11 4.79
N ASP A 253 36.27 -15.01 5.52
CA ASP A 253 36.95 -14.69 6.77
C ASP A 253 36.73 -15.77 7.84
N GLU A 254 35.49 -16.24 8.01
CA GLU A 254 35.17 -17.36 8.90
C GLU A 254 35.89 -18.65 8.49
N ARG A 255 36.01 -18.91 7.18
CA ARG A 255 36.72 -20.08 6.66
C ARG A 255 38.21 -19.99 7.01
N ILE A 256 38.84 -18.84 6.78
CA ILE A 256 40.24 -18.59 7.14
C ILE A 256 40.44 -18.78 8.64
N GLN A 257 39.55 -18.25 9.48
CA GLN A 257 39.63 -18.43 10.93
C GLN A 257 39.49 -19.90 11.35
N ARG A 258 38.61 -20.67 10.71
CA ARG A 258 38.48 -22.12 10.98
C ARG A 258 39.74 -22.88 10.57
N GLU A 259 40.34 -22.54 9.43
CA GLU A 259 41.59 -23.14 8.97
C GLU A 259 42.74 -22.81 9.94
N ALA A 260 42.88 -21.55 10.37
CA ALA A 260 43.87 -21.14 11.37
C ALA A 260 43.68 -21.85 12.73
N LYS A 261 42.44 -21.99 13.23
CA LYS A 261 42.16 -22.76 14.46
C LYS A 261 42.58 -24.22 14.32
N ARG A 262 42.29 -24.85 13.18
CA ARG A 262 42.72 -26.24 12.91
C ARG A 262 44.25 -26.37 12.87
N GLU A 263 44.96 -25.36 12.39
CA GLU A 263 46.43 -25.36 12.41
C GLU A 263 46.99 -25.24 13.83
N ILE A 264 46.41 -24.37 14.66
CA ILE A 264 46.74 -24.27 16.08
C ILE A 264 46.49 -25.60 16.80
N GLU A 265 45.30 -26.19 16.64
CA GLU A 265 44.95 -27.50 17.21
C GLU A 265 45.93 -28.60 16.75
N LYS A 266 46.31 -28.63 15.47
CA LYS A 266 47.32 -29.58 14.96
C LYS A 266 48.68 -29.36 15.64
N SER A 267 49.07 -28.12 15.88
CA SER A 267 50.34 -27.82 16.55
C SER A 267 50.34 -28.22 18.03
N GLU A 268 49.21 -28.05 18.72
CA GLU A 268 49.02 -28.50 20.10
C GLU A 268 49.03 -30.01 20.20
N ILE A 269 48.35 -30.72 19.30
CA ILE A 269 48.39 -32.19 19.23
C ILE A 269 49.83 -32.68 19.04
N ARG A 270 50.62 -32.04 18.16
CA ARG A 270 52.04 -32.39 17.99
C ARG A 270 52.84 -32.21 19.28
N ARG A 271 52.65 -31.08 19.99
CA ARG A 271 53.30 -30.84 21.29
C ARG A 271 52.91 -31.88 22.33
N ILE A 272 51.64 -32.21 22.45
CA ILE A 272 51.13 -33.22 23.39
C ILE A 272 51.71 -34.60 23.06
N LEU A 273 51.82 -34.95 21.77
CA LEU A 273 52.45 -36.20 21.35
C LEU A 273 53.93 -36.24 21.76
N GLU A 274 54.68 -35.16 21.52
CA GLU A 274 56.08 -35.05 21.93
C GLU A 274 56.22 -35.17 23.46
N GLU A 275 55.41 -34.45 24.25
CA GLU A 275 55.41 -34.55 25.71
C GLU A 275 55.06 -35.95 26.22
N ASN A 276 54.09 -36.62 25.58
CA ASN A 276 53.72 -37.99 25.92
C ASN A 276 54.86 -38.95 25.62
N THR A 277 55.53 -38.81 24.46
CA THR A 277 56.71 -39.64 24.14
C THR A 277 57.84 -39.44 25.16
N ARG A 278 58.12 -38.19 25.58
CA ARG A 278 59.10 -37.87 26.63
C ARG A 278 58.69 -38.46 27.98
N SER A 279 57.41 -38.37 28.35
CA SER A 279 56.89 -38.97 29.58
C SER A 279 57.04 -40.49 29.59
N ILE A 280 56.75 -41.15 28.47
CA ILE A 280 56.92 -42.59 28.31
C ILE A 280 58.40 -42.97 28.41
N GLN A 281 59.30 -42.21 27.78
CA GLN A 281 60.75 -42.44 27.87
C GLN A 281 61.24 -42.27 29.31
N ALA A 282 60.88 -41.18 29.99
CA ALA A 282 61.24 -40.95 31.39
C ALA A 282 60.74 -42.07 32.32
N ARG A 283 59.52 -42.58 32.10
CA ARG A 283 59.00 -43.75 32.86
C ARG A 283 59.78 -45.03 32.57
N ARG A 284 60.23 -45.24 31.32
CA ARG A 284 61.07 -46.39 30.97
C ARG A 284 62.43 -46.28 31.64
N GLU A 285 63.06 -45.11 31.62
CA GLU A 285 64.33 -44.86 32.30
C GLU A 285 64.22 -45.03 33.81
N GLN A 286 63.14 -44.52 34.44
CA GLN A 286 62.88 -44.73 35.86
C GLN A 286 62.76 -46.22 36.20
N LYS A 287 62.00 -46.99 35.41
CA LYS A 287 61.90 -48.44 35.59
C LYS A 287 63.25 -49.14 35.45
N ILE A 288 64.09 -48.73 34.51
CA ILE A 288 65.44 -49.29 34.35
C ILE A 288 66.29 -48.97 35.59
N ARG A 289 66.26 -47.72 36.09
CA ARG A 289 66.98 -47.34 37.32
C ARG A 289 66.49 -48.09 38.55
N GLU A 290 65.18 -48.28 38.70
CA GLU A 290 64.59 -49.08 39.77
C GLU A 290 65.08 -50.54 39.68
N GLN A 291 65.07 -51.13 38.48
CA GLN A 291 65.60 -52.49 38.26
C GLN A 291 67.10 -52.59 38.58
N GLU A 292 67.91 -51.59 38.20
CA GLU A 292 69.34 -51.55 38.53
C GLU A 292 69.56 -51.44 40.04
N GLN A 293 68.77 -50.62 40.74
CA GLN A 293 68.81 -50.50 42.20
C GLN A 293 68.39 -51.81 42.88
N ASP A 294 67.34 -52.47 42.39
CA ASP A 294 66.91 -53.77 42.90
C ASP A 294 67.99 -54.84 42.73
N VAL A 295 68.65 -54.88 41.57
CA VAL A 295 69.78 -55.79 41.33
C VAL A 295 70.96 -55.47 42.25
N GLN A 296 71.28 -54.19 42.49
CA GLN A 296 72.31 -53.80 43.45
C GLN A 296 71.95 -54.23 44.87
N LEU A 297 70.70 -54.03 45.30
CA LEU A 297 70.22 -54.47 46.61
C LEU A 297 70.25 -55.99 46.73
N GLN A 298 69.89 -56.73 45.67
CA GLN A 298 70.01 -58.20 45.63
C GLN A 298 71.47 -58.65 45.78
N HIS A 299 72.42 -58.00 45.10
CA HIS A 299 73.84 -58.29 45.27
C HIS A 299 74.35 -57.98 46.68
N GLN A 300 73.91 -56.87 47.28
CA GLN A 300 74.26 -56.52 48.66
C GLN A 300 73.68 -57.53 49.65
N ALA A 301 72.42 -57.93 49.47
CA ALA A 301 71.77 -58.95 50.28
C ALA A 301 72.45 -60.31 50.13
N ALA A 302 72.79 -60.72 48.90
CA ALA A 302 73.55 -61.94 48.63
C ALA A 302 74.93 -61.91 49.29
N ALA A 303 75.65 -60.79 49.21
CA ALA A 303 76.94 -60.65 49.89
C ALA A 303 76.83 -60.67 51.43
N LEU A 304 75.73 -60.13 51.99
CA LEU A 304 75.43 -60.25 53.42
C LEU A 304 75.08 -61.68 53.80
N LEU A 305 74.29 -62.39 52.98
CA LEU A 305 73.99 -63.80 53.17
C LEU A 305 75.26 -64.64 53.09
N ASP A 306 76.14 -64.43 52.10
CA ASP A 306 77.43 -65.11 51.99
C ASP A 306 78.31 -64.85 53.22
N LYS A 307 78.33 -63.60 53.73
CA LYS A 307 79.03 -63.27 54.99
C LYS A 307 78.41 -64.00 56.18
N GLN A 308 77.09 -64.05 56.27
CA GLN A 308 76.37 -64.77 57.32
C GLN A 308 76.53 -66.28 57.19
N GLU A 309 76.63 -66.83 55.99
CA GLU A 309 76.90 -68.24 55.73
C GLU A 309 78.34 -68.58 56.07
N ARG A 310 79.31 -67.72 55.73
CA ARG A 310 80.70 -67.87 56.20
C ARG A 310 80.78 -67.78 57.72
N GLN A 311 80.13 -66.78 58.33
CA GLN A 311 80.03 -66.67 59.78
C GLN A 311 79.34 -67.89 60.39
N ARG A 312 78.25 -68.37 59.81
CA ARG A 312 77.59 -69.62 60.25
C ARG A 312 78.49 -70.82 60.03
N GLN A 313 79.28 -70.90 58.97
CA GLN A 313 80.20 -72.00 58.73
C GLN A 313 81.39 -71.96 59.69
N GLU A 314 81.93 -70.78 59.98
CA GLU A 314 82.96 -70.54 60.99
C GLU A 314 82.43 -70.77 62.39
N GLU A 315 81.20 -70.33 62.70
CA GLU A 315 80.50 -70.59 63.93
C GLU A 315 80.19 -72.07 64.05
N LEU A 316 79.65 -72.74 63.04
CA LEU A 316 79.41 -74.18 63.01
C LEU A 316 80.72 -74.95 63.09
N ALA A 317 81.82 -74.51 62.48
CA ALA A 317 83.14 -75.11 62.62
C ALA A 317 83.70 -74.89 64.03
N SER A 318 83.51 -73.70 64.61
CA SER A 318 83.90 -73.36 65.97
C SER A 318 83.01 -74.04 66.99
N ILE A 319 81.74 -74.28 66.68
CA ILE A 319 80.74 -74.98 67.49
C ILE A 319 80.98 -76.47 67.34
N GLN A 320 81.32 -77.00 66.17
CA GLN A 320 81.78 -78.38 66.01
C GLN A 320 83.11 -78.57 66.73
N ALA A 321 84.02 -77.59 66.75
CA ALA A 321 85.24 -77.61 67.58
C ALA A 321 84.91 -77.49 69.08
N LYS A 322 83.96 -76.62 69.45
CA LYS A 322 83.50 -76.39 70.83
C LYS A 322 82.57 -77.48 71.31
N GLN A 323 81.88 -78.23 70.44
CA GLN A 323 81.01 -79.40 70.67
C GLN A 323 81.84 -80.66 70.60
N THR A 324 82.85 -80.79 69.76
CA THR A 324 83.87 -81.82 70.02
C THR A 324 84.58 -81.54 71.35
N GLN A 325 84.72 -80.27 71.77
CA GLN A 325 85.09 -79.88 73.14
C GLN A 325 83.94 -79.90 74.17
N ARG A 326 82.64 -79.84 73.82
CA ARG A 326 81.47 -79.81 74.73
C ARG A 326 80.77 -81.17 74.80
N VAL A 327 80.58 -81.93 73.74
CA VAL A 327 80.46 -83.39 73.88
C VAL A 327 81.63 -83.94 74.74
N ARG A 328 82.81 -83.30 74.72
CA ARG A 328 83.83 -83.45 75.78
C ARG A 328 83.48 -82.77 77.13
N LEU A 329 82.97 -81.52 77.16
CA LEU A 329 82.73 -80.69 78.36
C LEU A 329 81.25 -80.57 78.82
N ALA A 330 80.25 -80.33 77.96
CA ALA A 330 78.80 -80.58 78.10
C ALA A 330 78.34 -82.06 78.16
N LEU A 331 79.26 -83.02 78.36
CA LEU A 331 78.99 -84.08 79.35
C LEU A 331 78.74 -83.48 80.76
N LEU A 332 79.05 -82.19 80.98
CA LEU A 332 78.82 -81.38 82.18
C LEU A 332 78.15 -80.02 81.87
N HIS A 333 76.83 -79.98 81.66
CA HIS A 333 75.92 -78.84 81.96
C HIS A 333 75.34 -77.96 80.81
N VAL A 334 74.00 -77.82 80.84
CA VAL A 334 73.14 -76.89 80.08
C VAL A 334 72.34 -76.02 81.08
N LYS A 335 72.03 -74.77 80.74
CA LYS A 335 71.10 -73.90 81.50
C LYS A 335 69.90 -73.44 80.64
N THR A 336 68.86 -72.97 81.34
CA THR A 336 67.43 -73.15 81.07
C THR A 336 66.73 -72.02 80.29
N PRO A 337 65.55 -72.30 79.68
CA PRO A 337 64.82 -71.44 78.73
C PRO A 337 63.98 -70.29 79.32
N GLU A 338 63.97 -70.06 80.63
CA GLU A 338 62.99 -69.16 81.27
C GLU A 338 63.36 -67.67 81.21
N GLU A 339 64.64 -67.34 81.06
CA GLU A 339 65.10 -65.95 80.97
C GLU A 339 64.80 -65.32 79.60
N ARG A 340 64.72 -66.15 78.54
CA ARG A 340 64.33 -65.71 77.20
C ARG A 340 62.85 -65.33 77.10
N ALA A 341 61.99 -65.94 77.91
CA ALA A 341 60.55 -65.68 77.83
C ALA A 341 60.18 -64.29 78.35
N LYS A 342 60.89 -63.76 79.36
CA LYS A 342 60.57 -62.47 79.99
C LYS A 342 60.94 -61.26 79.14
N GLU A 343 62.01 -61.35 78.34
CA GLU A 343 62.45 -60.25 77.48
C GLU A 343 61.54 -60.00 76.26
N ASP A 344 60.80 -61.02 75.82
CA ASP A 344 59.89 -60.91 74.69
C ASP A 344 58.51 -60.36 75.08
N GLU A 345 58.08 -60.58 76.34
CA GLU A 345 56.87 -59.99 76.90
C GLU A 345 56.95 -58.45 76.98
N GLU A 346 58.06 -57.90 77.47
CA GLU A 346 58.25 -56.45 77.60
C GLU A 346 58.26 -55.70 76.25
N LYS A 347 58.79 -56.35 75.20
CA LYS A 347 58.80 -55.77 73.84
C LYS A 347 57.40 -55.71 73.25
N SER A 348 56.56 -56.72 73.51
CA SER A 348 55.19 -56.79 72.99
C SER A 348 54.31 -55.66 73.54
N GLN A 349 54.45 -55.33 74.83
CA GLN A 349 53.66 -54.28 75.49
C GLN A 349 53.99 -52.88 74.95
N ARG A 350 55.27 -52.61 74.65
CA ARG A 350 55.69 -51.31 74.07
C ARG A 350 55.14 -51.09 72.66
N ILE A 351 55.00 -52.15 71.88
CA ILE A 351 54.44 -52.08 70.52
C ILE A 351 52.93 -51.83 70.58
N GLN A 352 52.22 -52.52 71.48
CA GLN A 352 50.77 -52.32 71.67
C GLN A 352 50.44 -50.88 72.06
N ALA A 353 51.16 -50.30 73.04
CA ALA A 353 50.95 -48.92 73.47
C ALA A 353 51.18 -47.87 72.36
N ARG A 354 52.10 -48.13 71.42
CA ARG A 354 52.38 -47.22 70.29
C ARG A 354 51.27 -47.27 69.23
N MET A 355 50.68 -48.43 69.01
CA MET A 355 49.58 -48.60 68.05
C MET A 355 48.33 -47.86 68.51
N GLU A 356 47.98 -47.97 69.80
CA GLU A 356 46.83 -47.29 70.39
C GLU A 356 46.91 -45.75 70.28
N GLN A 357 48.11 -45.18 70.46
CA GLN A 357 48.33 -43.74 70.30
C GLN A 357 48.13 -43.25 68.86
N GLN A 358 48.55 -44.03 67.86
CA GLN A 358 48.37 -43.68 66.45
C GLN A 358 46.90 -43.76 66.01
N GLU A 359 46.15 -44.73 66.51
CA GLU A 359 44.72 -44.87 66.23
C GLU A 359 43.92 -43.68 66.79
N LEU A 360 44.24 -43.22 68.00
CA LEU A 360 43.64 -42.04 68.62
C LEU A 360 43.91 -40.77 67.79
N GLN A 361 45.14 -40.55 67.33
CA GLN A 361 45.48 -39.37 66.50
C GLN A 361 44.74 -39.37 65.16
N GLN A 362 44.68 -40.52 64.47
CA GLN A 362 43.96 -40.64 63.21
C GLN A 362 42.44 -40.43 63.36
N SER A 363 41.85 -40.87 64.48
CA SER A 363 40.42 -40.61 64.75
C SER A 363 40.14 -39.12 64.94
N GLN A 364 40.99 -38.39 65.68
CA GLN A 364 40.85 -36.95 65.90
C GLN A 364 41.03 -36.14 64.60
N GLU A 365 41.98 -36.50 63.74
CA GLU A 365 42.14 -35.85 62.44
C GLU A 365 40.94 -36.08 61.50
N LYS A 366 40.38 -37.29 61.51
CA LYS A 366 39.16 -37.60 60.74
C LYS A 366 37.98 -36.76 61.21
N GLU A 367 37.84 -36.55 62.52
CA GLU A 367 36.80 -35.67 63.07
C GLU A 367 37.00 -34.19 62.72
N LYS A 368 38.24 -33.69 62.79
CA LYS A 368 38.56 -32.32 62.37
C LYS A 368 38.24 -32.08 60.90
N LYS A 369 38.69 -32.97 60.01
CA LYS A 369 38.38 -32.92 58.57
C LYS A 369 36.88 -32.98 58.29
N ARG A 370 36.12 -33.81 59.03
CA ARG A 370 34.66 -33.87 58.93
C ARG A 370 34.00 -32.54 59.36
N LYS A 371 34.45 -31.93 60.46
CA LYS A 371 33.95 -30.64 60.95
C LYS A 371 34.26 -29.51 59.97
N GLU A 372 35.47 -29.45 59.42
CA GLU A 372 35.87 -28.46 58.42
C GLU A 372 35.10 -28.60 57.10
N ALA A 373 34.91 -29.84 56.62
CA ALA A 373 34.09 -30.11 55.44
C ALA A 373 32.64 -29.63 55.63
N LEU A 374 32.02 -29.92 56.79
CA LEU A 374 30.68 -29.44 57.12
C LEU A 374 30.61 -27.90 57.19
N GLN A 375 31.61 -27.25 57.77
CA GLN A 375 31.67 -25.78 57.82
C GLN A 375 31.78 -25.16 56.42
N SER A 376 32.58 -25.75 55.53
CA SER A 376 32.71 -25.29 54.14
C SER A 376 31.40 -25.44 53.36
N GLN A 377 30.70 -26.57 53.54
CA GLN A 377 29.39 -26.81 52.93
C GLN A 377 28.34 -25.83 53.45
N PHE A 378 28.35 -25.53 54.76
CA PHE A 378 27.43 -24.57 55.36
C PHE A 378 27.66 -23.14 54.83
N ARG A 379 28.92 -22.71 54.72
CA ARG A 379 29.27 -21.39 54.12
C ARG A 379 28.84 -21.32 52.65
N GLY A 380 29.07 -22.37 51.86
CA GLY A 380 28.61 -22.43 50.47
C GLY A 380 27.09 -22.34 50.35
N LEU A 381 26.33 -23.02 51.23
CA LEU A 381 24.87 -22.91 51.27
C LEU A 381 24.38 -21.52 51.69
N GLN A 382 25.07 -20.85 52.62
CA GLN A 382 24.75 -19.47 52.99
C GLN A 382 24.97 -18.50 51.82
N GLN A 383 26.10 -18.60 51.13
CA GLN A 383 26.39 -17.79 49.93
C GLN A 383 25.36 -18.01 48.84
N GLN A 384 24.97 -19.27 48.56
CA GLN A 384 23.91 -19.56 47.59
C GLN A 384 22.55 -18.96 47.99
N LYS A 385 22.22 -18.94 49.28
CA LYS A 385 20.99 -18.30 49.78
C LYS A 385 21.04 -16.78 49.61
N GLU A 386 22.20 -16.16 49.87
CA GLU A 386 22.40 -14.72 49.71
C GLU A 386 22.37 -14.30 48.24
N GLU A 387 23.07 -15.02 47.36
CA GLU A 387 23.01 -14.78 45.91
C GLU A 387 21.59 -14.92 45.38
N ARG A 388 20.84 -15.95 45.82
CA ARG A 388 19.44 -16.12 45.41
C ARG A 388 18.56 -14.95 45.88
N ARG A 389 18.81 -14.43 47.08
CA ARG A 389 18.11 -13.24 47.59
C ARG A 389 18.46 -11.99 46.78
N GLN A 390 19.73 -11.78 46.48
CA GLN A 390 20.18 -10.63 45.67
C GLN A 390 19.59 -10.68 44.26
N ARG A 391 19.66 -11.84 43.58
CA ARG A 391 19.05 -12.02 42.25
C ARG A 391 17.56 -11.69 42.25
N PHE A 392 16.83 -12.15 43.27
CA PHE A 392 15.41 -11.83 43.41
C PHE A 392 15.16 -10.33 43.61
N LEU A 393 16.00 -9.65 44.40
CA LEU A 393 15.91 -8.19 44.59
C LEU A 393 16.22 -7.44 43.28
N ASP A 394 17.24 -7.85 42.55
CA ASP A 394 17.64 -7.24 41.28
C ASP A 394 16.54 -7.43 40.21
N GLU A 395 15.95 -8.63 40.13
CA GLU A 395 14.81 -8.90 39.25
C GLU A 395 13.62 -8.00 39.61
N ARG A 396 13.30 -7.87 40.89
CA ARG A 396 12.23 -6.99 41.37
C ARG A 396 12.48 -5.51 41.04
N ILE A 397 13.74 -5.05 41.14
CA ILE A 397 14.12 -3.68 40.76
C ILE A 397 13.96 -3.49 39.25
N ARG A 398 14.45 -4.42 38.43
CA ARG A 398 14.30 -4.38 36.96
C ARG A 398 12.84 -4.40 36.53
N GLU A 399 12.01 -5.21 37.16
CA GLU A 399 10.55 -5.23 36.90
C GLU A 399 9.90 -3.90 37.27
N ALA A 400 10.30 -3.28 38.39
CA ALA A 400 9.79 -1.98 38.80
C ALA A 400 10.25 -0.86 37.85
N GLU A 401 11.49 -0.87 37.39
CA GLU A 401 12.01 0.06 36.38
C GLU A 401 11.30 -0.12 35.04
N TYR A 402 11.13 -1.36 34.58
CA TYR A 402 10.38 -1.68 33.38
C TYR A 402 8.93 -1.17 33.47
N ALA A 403 8.27 -1.40 34.61
CA ALA A 403 6.92 -0.89 34.85
C ALA A 403 6.86 0.65 34.84
N LYS A 404 7.89 1.34 35.36
CA LYS A 404 7.99 2.81 35.26
C LYS A 404 8.12 3.28 33.81
N VAL A 405 9.00 2.64 33.02
CA VAL A 405 9.17 2.95 31.59
C VAL A 405 7.86 2.73 30.82
N CYS A 406 7.16 1.62 31.05
CA CYS A 406 5.87 1.38 30.42
C CYS A 406 4.81 2.43 30.80
N LYS A 407 4.78 2.88 32.06
CA LYS A 407 3.89 3.96 32.50
C LYS A 407 4.22 5.28 31.79
N GLN A 408 5.49 5.64 31.69
CA GLN A 408 5.94 6.83 30.98
C GLN A 408 5.56 6.78 29.50
N GLN A 409 5.83 5.66 28.82
CA GLN A 409 5.45 5.47 27.41
C GLN A 409 3.94 5.57 27.20
N TYR A 410 3.15 5.06 28.14
CA TYR A 410 1.69 5.18 28.08
C TYR A 410 1.23 6.63 28.26
N GLU A 411 1.84 7.36 29.19
CA GLU A 411 1.55 8.79 29.41
C GLU A 411 1.95 9.64 28.20
N GLU A 412 3.13 9.40 27.61
CA GLU A 412 3.58 10.04 26.37
C GLU A 412 2.65 9.75 25.19
N TRP A 413 2.24 8.49 25.03
CA TRP A 413 1.28 8.12 24.00
C TRP A 413 -0.07 8.81 24.23
N LYS A 414 -0.54 8.89 25.47
CA LYS A 414 -1.79 9.56 25.83
C LYS A 414 -1.72 11.07 25.56
N THR A 415 -0.59 11.73 25.86
CA THR A 415 -0.40 13.16 25.56
C THR A 415 -0.34 13.40 24.05
N GLN A 416 0.35 12.55 23.29
CA GLN A 416 0.36 12.63 21.82
C GLN A 416 -1.04 12.50 21.22
N GLN A 417 -1.83 11.52 21.68
CA GLN A 417 -3.22 11.36 21.22
C GLN A 417 -4.09 12.58 21.55
N PHE A 418 -3.91 13.17 22.72
CA PHE A 418 -4.60 14.41 23.08
C PHE A 418 -4.17 15.59 22.20
N GLN A 419 -2.87 15.76 21.92
CA GLN A 419 -2.36 16.80 21.04
C GLN A 419 -2.89 16.63 19.60
N GLU A 420 -2.92 15.41 19.07
CA GLU A 420 -3.51 15.12 17.76
C GLU A 420 -5.00 15.47 17.71
N PHE A 421 -5.73 15.17 18.78
CA PHE A 421 -7.15 15.53 18.89
C PHE A 421 -7.34 17.06 18.92
N VAL A 422 -6.56 17.78 19.71
CA VAL A 422 -6.58 19.24 19.76
C VAL A 422 -6.24 19.85 18.39
N ALA A 423 -5.17 19.39 17.74
CA ALA A 423 -4.77 19.89 16.42
C ALA A 423 -5.83 19.63 15.33
N LYS A 424 -6.51 18.48 15.37
CA LYS A 424 -7.65 18.21 14.48
C LYS A 424 -8.79 19.18 14.74
N ARG A 425 -9.12 19.41 16.02
CA ARG A 425 -10.18 20.35 16.42
C ARG A 425 -9.85 21.79 16.01
N GLU A 426 -8.61 22.23 16.16
CA GLU A 426 -8.15 23.56 15.72
C GLU A 426 -8.29 23.71 14.20
N LYS A 427 -7.90 22.69 13.42
CA LYS A 427 -8.12 22.68 11.97
C LYS A 427 -9.60 22.77 11.61
N GLU A 428 -10.46 22.03 12.30
CA GLU A 428 -11.91 22.09 12.09
C GLU A 428 -12.49 23.48 12.44
N ILE A 429 -12.00 24.12 13.50
CA ILE A 429 -12.37 25.50 13.85
C ILE A 429 -11.92 26.45 12.75
N GLY A 430 -10.67 26.35 12.28
CA GLY A 430 -10.15 27.15 11.17
C GLY A 430 -10.95 26.98 9.88
N TYR A 431 -11.34 25.75 9.52
CA TYR A 431 -12.23 25.52 8.37
C TYR A 431 -13.60 26.16 8.55
N LYS A 432 -14.18 26.10 9.75
CA LYS A 432 -15.47 26.76 10.05
C LYS A 432 -15.35 28.29 9.94
N GLU A 433 -14.23 28.86 10.36
CA GLU A 433 -13.97 30.31 10.23
C GLU A 433 -13.84 30.73 8.76
N ILE A 434 -13.09 29.96 7.95
CA ILE A 434 -12.99 30.21 6.50
C ILE A 434 -14.37 30.15 5.84
N VAL A 435 -15.18 29.13 6.15
CA VAL A 435 -16.54 29.01 5.61
C VAL A 435 -17.42 30.18 6.05
N LYS A 436 -17.32 30.63 7.31
CA LYS A 436 -18.02 31.83 7.78
C LYS A 436 -17.60 33.07 7.01
N GLN A 437 -16.30 33.25 6.76
CA GLN A 437 -15.78 34.36 5.96
C GLN A 437 -16.30 34.30 4.52
N GLN A 438 -16.33 33.13 3.90
CA GLN A 438 -16.90 32.94 2.56
C GLN A 438 -18.39 33.31 2.53
N ILE A 439 -19.18 32.82 3.49
CA ILE A 439 -20.61 33.17 3.59
C ILE A 439 -20.79 34.68 3.79
N GLN A 440 -19.95 35.33 4.59
CA GLN A 440 -19.99 36.78 4.77
C GLN A 440 -19.64 37.53 3.47
N GLN A 441 -18.60 37.09 2.75
CA GLN A 441 -18.22 37.66 1.46
C GLN A 441 -19.33 37.47 0.42
N ASP A 442 -19.92 36.28 0.35
CA ASP A 442 -21.03 35.99 -0.55
C ASP A 442 -22.27 36.82 -0.20
N LYS A 443 -22.58 37.00 1.09
CA LYS A 443 -23.65 37.92 1.51
C LYS A 443 -23.37 39.37 1.08
N LEU A 444 -22.13 39.84 1.22
CA LEU A 444 -21.74 41.18 0.76
C LEU A 444 -21.78 41.28 -0.78
N ARG A 445 -21.43 40.22 -1.51
CA ARG A 445 -21.57 40.16 -2.97
C ARG A 445 -23.04 40.21 -3.37
N ILE A 446 -23.86 39.33 -2.82
CA ILE A 446 -25.31 39.31 -3.04
C ILE A 446 -25.92 40.68 -2.71
N GLN A 447 -25.59 41.31 -1.58
CA GLN A 447 -26.08 42.65 -1.26
C GLN A 447 -25.63 43.74 -2.25
N LYS A 448 -24.45 43.62 -2.85
CA LYS A 448 -23.98 44.57 -3.88
C LYS A 448 -24.62 44.28 -5.23
N ASP A 449 -24.63 43.01 -5.63
CA ASP A 449 -25.07 42.54 -6.94
C ASP A 449 -26.61 42.53 -7.05
N ASP A 450 -27.35 42.32 -5.95
CA ASP A 450 -28.82 42.37 -5.93
C ASP A 450 -29.38 43.80 -5.81
N VAL A 451 -28.57 44.77 -5.34
CA VAL A 451 -29.01 46.18 -5.17
C VAL A 451 -28.59 47.04 -6.37
N ASP A 452 -27.39 46.81 -6.92
CA ASP A 452 -26.83 47.63 -8.00
C ASP A 452 -26.42 46.78 -9.21
N GLY A 453 -27.31 46.71 -10.21
CA GLY A 453 -26.87 46.67 -11.61
C GLY A 453 -27.25 45.44 -12.43
N MET A 454 -27.65 45.74 -13.68
CA MET A 454 -27.62 44.78 -14.79
C MET A 454 -26.33 43.96 -14.76
N SER A 455 -26.45 42.65 -14.96
CA SER A 455 -25.29 41.76 -15.11
C SER A 455 -24.33 42.32 -16.16
N ARG A 456 -23.01 42.07 -16.05
CA ARG A 456 -22.03 42.55 -17.06
C ARG A 456 -22.43 42.20 -18.50
N VAL A 457 -23.15 41.09 -18.68
CA VAL A 457 -23.70 40.66 -19.97
C VAL A 457 -24.92 41.51 -20.39
N GLU A 458 -25.83 41.79 -19.47
CA GLU A 458 -27.00 42.65 -19.70
C GLU A 458 -26.59 44.10 -19.96
N ALA A 459 -25.62 44.62 -19.20
CA ALA A 459 -25.01 45.92 -19.43
C ALA A 459 -24.35 45.99 -20.81
N ALA A 460 -23.65 44.93 -21.24
CA ALA A 460 -23.06 44.83 -22.57
C ALA A 460 -24.12 44.83 -23.69
N LEU A 461 -25.21 44.08 -23.51
CA LEU A 461 -26.32 44.05 -24.47
C LEU A 461 -27.06 45.39 -24.54
N ASN A 462 -27.20 46.07 -23.41
CA ASN A 462 -27.89 47.36 -23.30
C ASN A 462 -26.96 48.56 -23.53
N THR A 463 -25.70 48.35 -23.93
CA THR A 463 -24.70 49.41 -24.14
C THR A 463 -25.19 50.56 -25.01
N LYS A 464 -25.85 50.27 -26.14
CA LYS A 464 -26.40 51.29 -27.05
C LYS A 464 -27.51 52.11 -26.39
N LEU A 465 -28.46 51.45 -25.75
CA LEU A 465 -29.56 52.09 -25.02
C LEU A 465 -29.03 52.96 -23.86
N LEU A 466 -28.00 52.50 -23.15
CA LEU A 466 -27.38 53.22 -22.04
C LEU A 466 -26.55 54.41 -22.51
N MET A 467 -25.93 54.33 -23.69
CA MET A 467 -25.26 55.45 -24.35
C MET A 467 -26.26 56.52 -24.80
N ASP A 468 -27.40 56.11 -25.39
CA ASP A 468 -28.46 57.02 -25.83
C ASP A 468 -29.14 57.74 -24.64
N LEU A 469 -29.26 57.07 -23.49
CA LEU A 469 -29.78 57.63 -22.24
C LEU A 469 -28.74 58.44 -21.45
N GLY A 470 -27.47 58.52 -21.91
CA GLY A 470 -26.40 59.27 -21.25
C GLY A 470 -25.93 58.70 -19.91
N LEU A 471 -26.25 57.43 -19.61
CA LEU A 471 -25.94 56.76 -18.34
C LEU A 471 -24.59 56.02 -18.37
N ASN A 472 -23.99 55.84 -19.55
CA ASN A 472 -22.65 55.26 -19.73
C ASN A 472 -21.58 56.37 -19.83
N ASN A 473 -21.38 57.13 -18.76
CA ASN A 473 -20.19 57.98 -18.62
C ASN A 473 -19.17 57.26 -17.75
N SER A 474 -18.10 56.81 -18.40
CA SER A 474 -17.01 56.05 -17.82
C SER A 474 -16.34 56.76 -16.64
N THR A 475 -16.41 56.13 -15.46
CA THR A 475 -15.37 56.14 -14.43
C THR A 475 -15.18 54.73 -13.89
#